data_AF-A0A942GZ81-F1
#
_entry.id   AF-A0A942GZ81-F1
#
_cell.length_a   1.000
_cell.length_b   1.000
_cell.length_c   1.000
_cell.angle_alpha   90.00
_cell.angle_beta   90.00
_cell.angle_gamma   90.00
#
_symmetry.space_group_name_H-M   'P 1'
#
loop_
_entity.id
_entity.type
_entity.pdbx_description
1 polymer ?
#
loop_
_entity_poly.entity_id
_entity_poly.type
_entity_poly.pdbx_seq_one_letter_code
_entity_poly.pdbx_strand_id
1 'polypeptide(L)'
;MMPEDLMIPLPEACARAMAALEGDALEPGAETEAHLRGCAACAEARVMLLAQDDAPLPLAPAGYFESLPARIGRKLPAAKGARRRLPSWIWAAAAAILMAAGLGGYLAGRATPAPAVLQPMAQQTVQPSDLTGQDVALPFHDRDDDLAQIGGLSPSEMKDLVSDLDAHADARSGGRK
;
A
#
# COMPACT_ATOMS: atom_id res chain seq x y z
N MET A 1 23.16 -4.33 23.65
CA MET A 1 22.55 -3.83 24.90
C MET A 1 21.58 -2.74 24.46
N MET A 2 20.32 -3.11 24.17
CA MET A 2 19.30 -2.15 23.74
C MET A 2 18.80 -1.43 25.00
N PRO A 3 18.67 -0.09 24.99
CA PRO A 3 18.21 0.65 26.16
C PRO A 3 16.75 0.30 26.47
N GLU A 4 16.51 -0.19 27.69
CA GLU A 4 15.19 -0.59 28.21
C GLU A 4 14.30 0.63 28.59
N ASP A 5 14.81 1.86 28.43
CA ASP A 5 14.29 3.08 29.07
C ASP A 5 13.23 3.88 28.27
N LEU A 6 12.64 3.33 27.22
CA LEU A 6 11.54 3.99 26.48
C LEU A 6 10.25 3.16 26.44
N MET A 7 9.97 2.39 27.49
CA MET A 7 8.61 1.90 27.73
C MET A 7 7.76 3.02 28.32
N ILE A 8 7.23 3.89 27.47
CA ILE A 8 6.14 4.79 27.88
C ILE A 8 4.94 3.89 28.20
N PRO A 9 4.42 3.91 29.45
CA PRO A 9 3.29 3.08 29.81
C PRO A 9 2.09 3.45 28.94
N LEU A 10 1.42 2.44 28.40
CA LEU A 10 0.20 2.65 27.63
C LEU A 10 -0.85 3.34 28.52
N PRO A 11 -1.62 4.30 27.98
CA PRO A 11 -2.80 4.80 28.66
C PRO A 11 -3.73 3.65 29.06
N GLU A 12 -4.33 3.73 30.24
CA GLU A 12 -5.15 2.66 30.80
C GLU A 12 -6.30 2.23 29.85
N ALA A 13 -6.90 3.19 29.14
CA ALA A 13 -7.93 2.92 28.14
C ALA A 13 -7.40 2.07 26.96
N CYS A 14 -6.19 2.36 26.48
CA CYS A 14 -5.57 1.58 25.41
C CYS A 14 -5.17 0.19 25.90
N ALA A 15 -4.64 0.08 27.13
CA ALA A 15 -4.31 -1.22 27.73
C ALA A 15 -5.54 -2.12 27.88
N ARG A 16 -6.67 -1.56 28.34
CA ARG A 16 -7.94 -2.30 28.47
C ARG A 16 -8.49 -2.72 27.11
N ALA A 17 -8.39 -1.85 26.10
CA ALA A 17 -8.81 -2.17 24.74
C ALA A 17 -7.96 -3.31 24.14
N MET A 18 -6.64 -3.28 24.33
CA MET A 18 -5.73 -4.34 23.88
C MET A 18 -6.05 -5.67 24.56
N ALA A 19 -6.25 -5.69 25.88
CA ALA A 19 -6.61 -6.90 26.61
C ALA A 19 -7.95 -7.51 26.12
N ALA A 20 -8.92 -6.67 25.74
CA ALA A 20 -10.18 -7.15 25.16
C ALA A 20 -9.99 -7.74 23.75
N LEU A 21 -9.13 -7.13 22.92
CA LEU A 21 -8.79 -7.62 21.58
C LEU A 21 -8.05 -8.95 21.62
N GLU A 22 -7.14 -9.14 22.59
CA GLU A 22 -6.42 -10.40 22.80
C GLU A 22 -7.36 -11.55 23.22
N GLY A 23 -8.49 -11.24 23.85
CA GLY A 23 -9.51 -12.22 24.22
C GLY A 23 -10.41 -12.64 23.05
N ASP A 24 -10.94 -11.66 22.32
CA ASP A 24 -11.73 -11.89 21.10
C ASP A 24 -11.64 -10.66 20.17
N ALA A 25 -10.79 -10.75 19.16
CA ALA A 25 -10.58 -9.65 18.21
C ALA A 25 -11.79 -9.41 17.29
N LEU A 26 -12.66 -10.40 17.08
CA LEU A 26 -13.87 -10.23 16.27
C LEU A 26 -14.99 -9.56 17.08
N GLU A 27 -15.16 -9.94 18.35
CA GLU A 27 -16.21 -9.42 19.24
C GLU A 27 -15.67 -8.80 20.56
N PRO A 28 -14.89 -7.70 20.51
CA PRO A 28 -14.22 -7.13 21.69
C PRO A 28 -15.13 -6.34 22.66
N GLY A 29 -16.44 -6.32 22.41
CA GLY A 29 -17.44 -5.61 23.20
C GLY A 29 -17.61 -4.12 22.87
N ALA A 30 -18.76 -3.56 23.27
CA ALA A 30 -19.19 -2.22 22.89
C ALA A 30 -18.29 -1.09 23.41
N GLU A 31 -17.71 -1.24 24.60
CA GLU A 31 -16.80 -0.24 25.19
C GLU A 31 -15.49 -0.16 24.41
N THR A 32 -14.90 -1.30 24.05
CA THR A 32 -13.70 -1.37 23.23
C THR A 32 -13.97 -0.79 21.84
N GLU A 33 -15.09 -1.15 21.21
CA GLU A 33 -15.47 -0.56 19.93
C GLU A 33 -15.59 0.96 19.97
N ALA A 34 -16.15 1.52 21.05
CA ALA A 34 -16.24 2.96 21.21
C ALA A 34 -14.84 3.60 21.28
N HIS A 35 -13.89 2.97 21.98
CA HIS A 35 -12.50 3.42 22.02
C HIS A 35 -11.80 3.33 20.66
N LEU A 36 -11.97 2.23 19.93
CA LEU A 36 -11.36 2.02 18.60
C LEU A 36 -11.77 3.10 17.60
N ARG A 37 -13.00 3.64 17.71
CA ARG A 37 -13.43 4.76 16.85
C ARG A 37 -12.67 6.07 17.13
N GLY A 38 -12.11 6.22 18.33
CA GLY A 38 -11.37 7.41 18.77
C GLY A 38 -9.85 7.25 18.80
N CYS A 39 -9.32 6.02 18.74
CA CYS A 39 -7.90 5.71 18.85
C CYS A 39 -7.41 4.90 17.65
N ALA A 40 -6.70 5.57 16.73
CA ALA A 40 -6.18 4.95 15.51
C ALA A 40 -5.19 3.81 15.80
N ALA A 41 -4.31 3.98 16.79
CA ALA A 41 -3.32 2.96 17.15
C ALA A 41 -3.97 1.64 17.57
N CYS A 42 -5.03 1.69 18.39
CA CYS A 42 -5.77 0.48 18.78
C CYS A 42 -6.58 -0.11 17.61
N ALA A 43 -7.10 0.72 16.71
CA ALA A 43 -7.79 0.25 15.50
C ALA A 43 -6.84 -0.49 14.54
N GLU A 44 -5.62 0.03 14.35
CA GLU A 44 -4.57 -0.62 13.55
C GLU A 44 -4.09 -1.91 14.21
N ALA A 45 -3.88 -1.90 15.53
CA ALA A 45 -3.51 -3.09 16.28
C ALA A 45 -4.53 -4.23 16.09
N ARG A 46 -5.84 -3.92 16.08
CA ARG A 46 -6.89 -4.92 15.78
C ARG A 46 -6.74 -5.51 14.39
N VAL A 47 -6.46 -4.68 13.38
CA VAL A 47 -6.25 -5.17 12.00
C VAL A 47 -5.04 -6.08 11.93
N MET A 48 -3.94 -5.71 12.61
CA MET A 48 -2.75 -6.55 12.67
C MET A 48 -3.02 -7.89 13.37
N LEU A 49 -3.77 -7.88 14.46
CA LEU A 49 -4.15 -9.11 15.17
C LEU A 49 -4.97 -10.03 14.25
N LEU A 50 -6.00 -9.49 13.60
CA LEU A 50 -6.86 -10.23 12.67
C LEU A 50 -6.12 -10.72 11.42
N ALA A 51 -5.08 -10.01 10.99
CA ALA A 51 -4.26 -10.42 9.85
C ALA A 51 -3.26 -11.54 10.21
N GLN A 52 -2.86 -11.64 11.48
CA GLN A 52 -1.97 -12.68 11.97
C GLN A 52 -2.70 -13.96 12.38
N ASP A 53 -3.99 -13.87 12.69
CA ASP A 53 -4.86 -15.03 12.84
C ASP A 53 -5.08 -15.70 11.47
N ASP A 54 -4.04 -16.39 10.99
CA ASP A 54 -4.12 -17.46 10.01
C ASP A 54 -4.88 -18.63 10.66
N ALA A 55 -6.17 -18.42 10.89
CA ALA A 55 -7.05 -19.50 11.29
C ALA A 55 -6.93 -20.58 10.20
N PRO A 56 -6.71 -21.85 10.56
CA PRO A 56 -6.80 -22.95 9.60
C PRO A 56 -8.25 -22.99 9.13
N LEU A 57 -8.52 -22.26 8.05
CA LEU A 57 -9.83 -22.17 7.47
C LEU A 57 -10.21 -23.59 7.07
N PRO A 58 -11.29 -24.17 7.65
CA PRO A 58 -11.81 -25.42 7.13
C PRO A 58 -12.05 -25.17 5.64
N LEU A 59 -11.44 -26.01 4.79
CA LEU A 59 -11.55 -25.92 3.34
C LEU A 59 -13.03 -25.67 3.02
N ALA A 60 -13.31 -24.51 2.43
CA ALA A 60 -14.68 -24.13 2.15
C ALA A 60 -15.34 -25.25 1.33
N PRO A 61 -16.57 -25.67 1.67
CA PRO A 61 -17.25 -26.70 0.91
C PRO A 61 -17.25 -26.35 -0.59
N ALA A 62 -17.10 -27.36 -1.46
CA ALA A 62 -17.19 -27.14 -2.91
C ALA A 62 -18.49 -26.40 -3.25
N GLY A 63 -18.42 -25.33 -4.06
CA GLY A 63 -19.59 -24.51 -4.37
C GLY A 63 -19.83 -23.33 -3.41
N TYR A 64 -19.08 -23.21 -2.31
CA TYR A 64 -19.24 -22.11 -1.34
C TYR A 64 -19.01 -20.76 -2.01
N PHE A 65 -17.89 -20.59 -2.73
CA PHE A 65 -17.51 -19.36 -3.41
C PHE A 65 -18.45 -19.00 -4.57
N GLU A 66 -19.03 -19.99 -5.24
CA GLU A 66 -20.01 -19.82 -6.31
C GLU A 66 -21.34 -19.27 -5.77
N SER A 67 -21.72 -19.67 -4.54
CA SER A 67 -22.91 -19.16 -3.86
C SER A 67 -22.67 -17.84 -3.12
N LEU A 68 -21.40 -17.46 -2.92
CA LEU A 68 -20.97 -16.34 -2.08
C LEU A 68 -21.44 -14.98 -2.63
N PRO A 69 -21.34 -14.66 -3.93
CA PRO A 69 -21.90 -13.42 -4.49
C PRO A 69 -23.40 -13.26 -4.21
N ALA A 70 -24.17 -14.35 -4.33
CA ALA A 70 -25.61 -14.34 -4.08
C ALA A 70 -25.96 -14.21 -2.59
N ARG A 71 -25.07 -14.65 -1.69
CA ARG A 71 -25.23 -14.47 -0.23
C ARG A 71 -24.84 -13.06 0.20
N ILE A 72 -23.71 -12.55 -0.31
CA ILE A 72 -23.26 -11.17 -0.09
C ILE A 72 -24.31 -10.19 -0.59
N GLY A 73 -24.84 -10.37 -1.80
CA GLY A 73 -25.89 -9.51 -2.35
C GLY A 73 -27.19 -9.50 -1.55
N ARG A 74 -27.49 -10.57 -0.80
CA ARG A 74 -28.64 -10.65 0.12
C ARG A 74 -28.36 -10.05 1.51
N LYS A 75 -27.10 -10.03 1.94
CA LYS A 75 -26.66 -9.58 3.27
C LYS A 75 -26.21 -8.13 3.30
N LEU A 76 -25.68 -7.63 2.19
CA LEU A 76 -25.49 -6.20 2.00
C LEU A 76 -26.88 -5.57 2.09
N PRO A 77 -27.12 -4.63 3.02
CA PRO A 77 -28.32 -3.81 2.92
C PRO A 77 -28.25 -3.23 1.53
N ALA A 78 -29.24 -3.58 0.68
CA ALA A 78 -29.31 -3.08 -0.69
C ALA A 78 -29.01 -1.60 -0.56
N ALA A 79 -27.85 -1.18 -1.07
CA ALA A 79 -27.45 0.20 -1.00
C ALA A 79 -28.59 0.87 -1.74
N LYS A 80 -29.54 1.44 -0.99
CA LYS A 80 -30.60 2.27 -1.51
C LYS A 80 -29.78 3.45 -1.98
N GLY A 81 -29.28 3.31 -3.20
CA GLY A 81 -28.57 4.30 -3.94
C GLY A 81 -29.61 5.36 -4.16
N ALA A 82 -29.83 6.17 -3.14
CA ALA A 82 -30.10 7.56 -3.30
C ALA A 82 -28.89 8.09 -4.06
N ARG A 83 -28.88 7.83 -5.38
CA ARG A 83 -28.33 8.77 -6.34
C ARG A 83 -29.10 10.04 -6.05
N ARG A 84 -28.65 10.79 -5.05
CA ARG A 84 -29.13 12.13 -4.77
C ARG A 84 -28.79 12.84 -6.06
N ARG A 85 -29.80 13.01 -6.91
CA ARG A 85 -29.69 13.80 -8.12
C ARG A 85 -29.32 15.18 -7.59
N LEU A 86 -28.03 15.50 -7.66
CA LEU A 86 -27.55 16.82 -7.31
C LEU A 86 -28.35 17.79 -8.19
N PRO A 87 -28.98 18.83 -7.60
CA PRO A 87 -29.74 19.79 -8.37
C PRO A 87 -28.85 20.37 -9.47
N SER A 88 -29.41 20.56 -10.66
CA SER A 88 -28.69 21.04 -11.86
C SER A 88 -27.93 22.35 -11.61
N TRP A 89 -28.36 23.15 -10.64
CA TRP A 89 -27.66 24.36 -10.23
C TRP A 89 -26.28 24.11 -9.60
N ILE A 90 -26.05 23.00 -8.90
CA ILE A 90 -24.71 22.65 -8.38
C ILE A 90 -23.74 22.38 -9.53
N TRP A 91 -24.20 21.73 -10.59
CA TRP A 91 -23.41 21.54 -11.81
C TRP A 91 -23.11 22.87 -12.50
N ALA A 92 -24.08 23.78 -12.55
CA ALA A 92 -23.86 25.12 -13.09
C ALA A 92 -22.85 25.92 -12.26
N ALA A 93 -22.90 25.83 -10.93
CA ALA A 93 -21.94 26.49 -10.04
C ALA A 93 -20.53 25.92 -10.23
N ALA A 94 -20.37 24.60 -10.32
CA ALA A 94 -19.09 23.96 -10.59
C ALA A 94 -18.50 24.40 -11.95
N ALA A 95 -19.34 24.45 -12.99
CA ALA A 95 -18.91 24.93 -14.31
C ALA A 95 -18.48 26.42 -14.26
N ALA A 96 -19.22 27.26 -13.54
CA ALA A 96 -18.87 28.67 -13.38
C ALA A 96 -17.51 28.86 -12.66
N ILE A 97 -17.24 28.07 -11.62
CA ILE A 97 -15.96 28.11 -10.90
C ILE A 97 -14.80 27.71 -11.82
N LEU A 98 -14.95 26.63 -12.60
CA LEU A 98 -13.93 26.18 -13.54
C LEU A 98 -13.65 27.23 -14.63
N MET A 99 -14.71 27.86 -15.16
CA MET A 99 -14.58 28.92 -16.16
C MET A 99 -13.91 30.17 -15.57
N ALA A 100 -14.23 30.54 -14.33
CA ALA A 100 -13.61 31.67 -13.64
C ALA A 100 -12.11 31.42 -13.37
N ALA A 101 -11.74 30.20 -12.94
CA ALA A 101 -10.35 29.82 -12.74
C ALA A 101 -9.56 29.82 -14.06
N GLY A 102 -10.14 29.25 -15.13
CA GLY A 102 -9.51 29.24 -16.45
C GLY A 102 -9.33 30.65 -17.03
N LEU A 103 -10.36 31.50 -16.92
CA LEU A 103 -10.29 32.88 -17.38
C LEU A 103 -9.30 33.72 -16.55
N GLY A 104 -9.28 33.52 -15.22
CA GLY A 104 -8.31 34.16 -14.33
C GLY A 104 -6.86 33.77 -14.66
N GLY A 105 -6.59 32.47 -14.87
CA GLY A 105 -5.27 31.99 -15.30
C GLY A 105 -4.84 32.54 -16.67
N TYR A 106 -5.77 32.63 -17.63
CA TYR A 106 -5.50 33.19 -18.96
C TYR A 106 -5.13 34.67 -18.92
N LEU A 107 -5.88 35.46 -18.14
CA LEU A 107 -5.61 36.89 -17.97
C LEU A 107 -4.33 37.13 -17.17
N ALA A 108 -4.08 36.33 -16.12
CA ALA A 108 -2.84 36.40 -15.35
C ALA A 108 -1.61 36.10 -16.23
N GLY A 109 -1.66 35.04 -17.06
CA GLY A 109 -0.58 34.70 -17.99
C GLY A 109 -0.31 35.79 -19.04
N ARG A 110 -1.33 36.55 -19.44
CA ARG A 110 -1.21 37.72 -20.33
C ARG A 110 -0.65 38.96 -19.64
N ALA A 111 -0.83 39.08 -18.33
CA ALA A 111 -0.38 40.22 -17.52
C ALA A 111 1.06 40.05 -17.01
N THR A 112 1.55 38.81 -16.87
CA THR A 112 2.97 38.56 -16.67
C THR A 112 3.73 38.79 -17.97
N PRO A 113 4.56 39.84 -18.09
CA PRO A 113 5.53 39.89 -19.17
C PRO A 113 6.41 38.64 -19.08
N ALA A 114 6.66 38.01 -20.23
CA ALA A 114 7.63 36.92 -20.30
C ALA A 114 8.92 37.37 -19.61
N PRO A 115 9.43 36.63 -18.60
CA PRO A 115 10.74 36.96 -18.05
C PRO A 115 11.72 36.92 -19.22
N ALA A 116 12.41 38.03 -19.44
CA ALA A 116 13.44 38.13 -20.45
C ALA A 116 14.47 37.03 -20.19
N VAL A 117 14.41 35.97 -20.98
CA VAL A 117 15.46 34.96 -21.03
C VAL A 117 16.68 35.67 -21.57
N LEU A 118 17.66 35.89 -20.71
CA LEU A 118 19.11 35.93 -21.00
C LEU A 118 19.85 36.12 -19.66
N GLN A 119 19.75 35.13 -18.78
CA GLN A 119 20.97 34.70 -18.11
C GLN A 119 21.31 33.32 -18.69
N PRO A 120 22.53 33.11 -19.22
CA PRO A 120 23.05 31.77 -19.34
C PRO A 120 23.21 31.26 -17.90
N MET A 121 22.17 30.61 -17.37
CA MET A 121 22.38 29.71 -16.26
C MET A 121 23.43 28.72 -16.74
N ALA A 122 24.57 28.73 -16.06
CA ALA A 122 25.50 27.63 -16.11
C ALA A 122 24.66 26.35 -16.06
N GLN A 123 24.92 25.46 -17.02
CA GLN A 123 24.37 24.12 -17.07
C GLN A 123 24.51 23.47 -15.69
N GLN A 124 23.47 23.58 -14.87
CA GLN A 124 23.21 22.62 -13.82
C GLN A 124 22.62 21.42 -14.55
N THR A 125 23.51 20.68 -15.19
CA THR A 125 23.32 19.27 -15.47
C THR A 125 23.08 18.61 -14.12
N VAL A 126 21.80 18.43 -13.77
CA VAL A 126 21.42 17.35 -12.87
C VAL A 126 21.85 16.09 -13.62
N GLN A 127 23.00 15.54 -13.23
CA GLN A 127 23.41 14.25 -13.72
C GLN A 127 22.37 13.23 -13.25
N PRO A 128 21.96 12.28 -14.10
CA PRO A 128 21.05 11.19 -13.71
C PRO A 128 21.61 10.32 -12.56
N SER A 129 22.85 10.53 -12.14
CA SER A 129 23.50 9.91 -10.99
C SER A 129 23.00 10.42 -9.63
N ASP A 130 22.36 11.59 -9.56
CA ASP A 130 21.87 12.16 -8.28
C ASP A 130 20.47 11.65 -7.86
N LEU A 131 19.85 10.76 -8.65
CA LEU A 131 18.58 10.08 -8.33
C LEU A 131 18.76 8.62 -7.89
N THR A 132 19.99 8.14 -7.84
CA THR A 132 20.36 6.81 -7.31
C THR A 132 21.02 7.01 -5.96
N GLY A 133 20.26 6.91 -4.87
CA GLY A 133 20.86 7.04 -3.53
C GLY A 133 19.90 7.27 -2.36
N GLN A 134 18.63 6.92 -2.48
CA GLN A 134 17.86 6.55 -1.30
C GLN A 134 17.56 5.06 -1.39
N ASP A 135 18.61 4.28 -1.11
CA ASP A 135 18.49 2.91 -0.62
C ASP A 135 17.72 2.98 0.70
N VAL A 136 16.40 2.99 0.60
CA VAL A 136 15.58 2.49 1.68
C VAL A 136 15.92 1.01 1.73
N ALA A 137 16.66 0.59 2.76
CA ALA A 137 16.93 -0.81 3.04
C ALA A 137 15.62 -1.54 3.32
N LEU A 138 14.88 -1.86 2.27
CA LEU A 138 13.77 -2.77 2.31
C LEU A 138 14.39 -4.17 2.48
N PRO A 139 13.97 -4.97 3.47
CA PRO A 139 14.53 -6.30 3.73
C PRO A 139 14.14 -7.33 2.67
N PHE A 140 13.61 -6.90 1.52
CA PHE A 140 13.19 -7.74 0.42
C PHE A 140 14.08 -7.41 -0.78
N HIS A 141 14.85 -8.39 -1.26
CA HIS A 141 15.58 -8.27 -2.52
C HIS A 141 14.59 -8.03 -3.66
N ASP A 142 14.76 -6.92 -4.37
CA ASP A 142 14.02 -6.65 -5.60
C ASP A 142 14.52 -7.62 -6.67
N ARG A 143 13.63 -8.49 -7.13
CA ARG A 143 13.93 -9.53 -8.14
C ARG A 143 14.40 -8.95 -9.47
N ASP A 144 14.17 -7.65 -9.68
CA ASP A 144 14.60 -6.94 -10.88
C ASP A 144 16.12 -6.66 -10.88
N ASP A 145 16.77 -6.55 -9.70
CA ASP A 145 18.22 -6.43 -9.60
C ASP A 145 18.94 -7.74 -9.95
N ASP A 146 18.37 -8.89 -9.55
CA ASP A 146 18.89 -10.21 -9.92
C ASP A 146 18.87 -10.41 -11.43
N LEU A 147 17.82 -9.93 -12.11
CA LEU A 147 17.69 -10.02 -13.56
C LEU A 147 18.65 -9.07 -14.30
N ALA A 148 18.92 -7.89 -13.74
CA ALA A 148 19.90 -6.95 -14.30
C ALA A 148 21.33 -7.52 -14.23
N GLN A 149 21.64 -8.29 -13.18
CA GLN A 149 22.96 -8.91 -13.01
C GLN A 149 23.24 -10.01 -14.05
N ILE A 150 22.21 -10.75 -14.47
CA ILE A 150 22.33 -11.81 -15.50
C ILE A 150 22.64 -11.21 -16.88
N GLY A 151 22.16 -10.00 -17.17
CA GLY A 151 22.40 -9.30 -18.45
C GLY A 151 23.85 -8.85 -18.66
N GLY A 152 24.66 -8.78 -17.59
CA GLY A 152 26.07 -8.38 -17.64
C GLY A 152 27.07 -9.53 -17.77
N LEU A 153 26.60 -10.79 -17.73
CA LEU A 153 27.48 -11.96 -17.76
C LEU A 153 28.06 -12.18 -19.16
N SER A 154 29.36 -12.46 -19.22
CA SER A 154 30.00 -12.88 -20.46
C SER A 154 29.46 -14.26 -20.89
N PRO A 155 29.52 -14.62 -22.19
CA PRO A 155 29.03 -15.90 -22.69
C PRO A 155 29.67 -17.13 -22.02
N SER A 156 30.90 -17.00 -21.50
CA SER A 156 31.56 -18.05 -20.72
C SER A 156 30.98 -18.21 -19.32
N GLU A 157 30.72 -17.11 -18.62
CA GLU A 157 30.20 -17.13 -17.25
C GLU A 157 28.76 -17.65 -17.21
N MET A 158 27.96 -17.32 -18.23
CA MET A 158 26.60 -17.85 -18.37
C MET A 158 26.60 -19.37 -18.55
N LYS A 159 27.62 -19.93 -19.21
CA LYS A 159 27.74 -21.37 -19.43
C LYS A 159 28.13 -22.12 -18.16
N ASP A 160 29.01 -21.54 -17.35
CA ASP A 160 29.39 -22.08 -16.06
C ASP A 160 28.19 -22.08 -15.09
N LEU A 161 27.40 -21.00 -15.09
CA LEU A 161 26.21 -20.86 -14.25
C LEU A 161 25.13 -21.90 -14.60
N VAL A 162 24.93 -22.20 -15.89
CA VAL A 162 24.01 -23.26 -16.34
C VAL A 162 24.52 -24.65 -15.92
N SER A 163 25.82 -24.92 -16.03
CA SER A 163 26.38 -26.20 -15.54
C SER A 163 26.18 -26.39 -14.03
N ASP A 164 26.31 -25.33 -13.24
CA ASP A 164 26.15 -25.39 -11.79
C ASP A 164 24.66 -25.62 -11.40
N LEU A 165 23.73 -24.99 -12.13
CA LEU A 165 22.28 -25.20 -11.97
C LEU A 165 21.86 -26.64 -12.32
N ASP A 166 22.39 -27.20 -13.39
CA ASP A 166 22.11 -28.59 -13.78
C ASP A 166 22.65 -29.58 -12.74
N ALA A 167 23.86 -29.33 -12.22
CA ALA A 167 24.44 -30.15 -11.14
C ALA A 167 23.58 -30.11 -9.86
N HIS A 168 23.03 -28.94 -9.52
CA HIS A 168 22.11 -28.80 -8.38
C HIS A 168 20.73 -29.41 -8.62
N ALA A 169 20.20 -29.37 -9.85
CA ALA A 169 18.94 -30.00 -10.19
C ALA A 169 19.04 -31.54 -10.10
N ASP A 170 20.15 -32.11 -10.56
CA ASP A 170 20.42 -33.55 -10.46
C ASP A 170 20.55 -33.99 -9.00
N ALA A 171 21.26 -33.22 -8.17
CA ALA A 171 21.36 -33.49 -6.73
C ALA A 171 20.01 -33.47 -6.00
N ARG A 172 19.08 -32.61 -6.43
CA ARG A 172 17.73 -32.51 -5.84
C ARG A 172 16.79 -33.64 -6.28
N SER A 173 17.02 -34.22 -7.46
CA SER A 173 16.22 -35.34 -7.99
C SER A 173 16.64 -36.71 -7.39
N GLY A 174 17.88 -36.85 -6.93
CA GLY A 174 18.41 -38.07 -6.32
C GLY A 174 17.92 -38.36 -4.88
N GLY A 175 17.25 -37.41 -4.22
CA GLY A 175 16.80 -37.52 -2.82
C GLY A 175 15.41 -38.13 -2.60
N ARG A 176 14.77 -38.68 -3.64
CA ARG A 176 13.43 -39.31 -3.54
C ARG A 176 13.55 -40.82 -3.77
N LYS A 177 14.03 -41.55 -2.75
CA LYS A 177 13.85 -43.00 -2.60
C LYS A 177 13.41 -43.30 -1.18
#